data_AF-A0AAV0XJD9-F1
#
_entry.id   AF-A0AAV0XJD9-F1
#
_cell.length_a   1.000
_cell.length_b   1.000
_cell.length_c   1.000
_cell.angle_alpha   90.00
_cell.angle_beta   90.00
_cell.angle_gamma   90.00
#
_symmetry.space_group_name_H-M   'P 1'
#
loop_
_entity.id
_entity.type
_entity.pdbx_description
1 polymer ?
#
loop_
_entity_poly.entity_id
_entity_poly.type
_entity_poly.pdbx_seq_one_letter_code
_entity_poly.pdbx_strand_id
1 'polypeptide(L)'
;MAVMTFREFYTTVVPNEIECHRFLVAKGLLKSAEDNDPCHKCGTEMQVKRRKCRNGEWMSIFRCPKKGCQTTRSPRAGSSFFHFTDLNQRCNSGLTLCQIIELVFMFVLELPTQMVMDRTGRSNECVTDWFNMCREV
;
A
#
# COMPACT_ATOMS: atom_id res chain seq x y z
N MET A 1 -13.30 21.92 0.51
CA MET A 1 -13.11 20.46 0.61
C MET A 1 -13.41 20.07 2.04
N ALA A 2 -14.28 19.08 2.28
CA ALA A 2 -14.50 18.58 3.63
C ALA A 2 -13.24 17.80 4.06
N VAL A 3 -12.54 18.31 5.07
CA VAL A 3 -11.38 17.63 5.64
C VAL A 3 -11.90 16.44 6.46
N MET A 4 -11.55 15.23 6.03
CA MET A 4 -11.88 14.01 6.78
C MET A 4 -11.24 14.09 8.18
N THR A 5 -11.99 13.76 9.22
CA THR A 5 -11.45 13.75 10.58
C THR A 5 -10.54 12.54 10.80
N PHE A 6 -9.61 12.62 11.76
CA PHE A 6 -8.78 11.47 12.14
C PHE A 6 -9.62 10.24 12.49
N ARG A 7 -10.72 10.43 13.23
CA ARG A 7 -11.61 9.33 13.61
C ARG A 7 -12.18 8.63 12.38
N GLU A 8 -12.73 9.39 11.44
CA GLU A 8 -13.29 8.84 10.19
C GLU A 8 -12.21 8.16 9.36
N PHE A 9 -11.00 8.73 9.28
CA PHE A 9 -9.88 8.14 8.58
C PHE A 9 -9.53 6.74 9.13
N TYR A 10 -9.34 6.62 10.44
CA TYR A 10 -9.00 5.34 11.06
C TYR A 10 -10.13 4.31 11.02
N THR A 11 -11.40 4.73 11.01
CA THR A 11 -12.53 3.80 10.97
C THR A 11 -12.93 3.38 9.56
N THR A 12 -12.70 4.23 8.55
CA THR A 12 -13.19 4.00 7.17
C THR A 12 -12.09 3.68 6.18
N VAL A 13 -10.91 4.32 6.27
CA VAL A 13 -9.85 4.21 5.26
C VAL A 13 -8.80 3.20 5.68
N VAL A 14 -8.36 3.22 6.93
CA VAL A 14 -7.27 2.34 7.42
C VAL A 14 -7.62 1.45 8.62
N PRO A 15 -8.83 0.85 8.73
CA PRO A 15 -9.15 -0.01 9.87
C PRO A 15 -8.32 -1.31 9.86
N ASN A 16 -7.94 -1.81 8.68
CA ASN A 16 -6.97 -2.90 8.48
C ASN A 16 -6.51 -2.95 7.00
N GLU A 17 -5.48 -3.73 6.71
CA GLU A 17 -4.88 -3.86 5.37
C GLU A 17 -5.88 -4.26 4.27
N ILE A 18 -6.84 -5.13 4.57
CA ILE A 18 -7.80 -5.63 3.58
C ILE A 18 -8.80 -4.54 3.21
N GLU A 19 -9.36 -3.86 4.20
CA GLU A 19 -10.31 -2.77 3.96
C GLU A 19 -9.63 -1.56 3.33
N CYS A 20 -8.41 -1.22 3.75
CA CYS A 20 -7.64 -0.16 3.11
C CYS A 20 -7.39 -0.47 1.63
N HIS A 21 -7.00 -1.70 1.32
CA HIS A 21 -6.86 -2.14 -0.07
C HIS A 21 -8.18 -2.03 -0.85
N ARG A 22 -9.29 -2.52 -0.29
CA ARG A 22 -10.62 -2.42 -0.93
C ARG A 22 -11.02 -0.98 -1.19
N PHE A 23 -10.79 -0.09 -0.22
CA PHE A 23 -11.07 1.33 -0.35
C PHE A 23 -10.28 1.95 -1.50
N LEU A 24 -8.98 1.69 -1.59
CA LEU A 24 -8.14 2.23 -2.65
C LEU A 24 -8.50 1.67 -4.04
N VAL A 25 -8.87 0.38 -4.12
CA VAL A 25 -9.38 -0.22 -5.37
C VAL A 25 -10.69 0.44 -5.79
N ALA A 26 -11.63 0.65 -4.86
CA ALA A 26 -12.90 1.32 -5.15
C ALA A 26 -12.72 2.78 -5.60
N LYS A 27 -11.59 3.41 -5.26
CA LYS A 27 -11.20 4.74 -5.72
C LYS A 27 -10.34 4.73 -6.99
N GLY A 28 -10.05 3.56 -7.57
CA GLY A 28 -9.22 3.43 -8.77
C GLY A 28 -7.74 3.72 -8.55
N LEU A 29 -7.27 3.73 -7.30
CA LEU A 29 -5.88 4.05 -6.93
C LEU A 29 -4.98 2.81 -6.91
N LEU A 30 -5.56 1.63 -6.76
CA LEU A 30 -4.88 0.34 -6.77
C LEU A 30 -5.57 -0.62 -7.73
N LYS A 31 -4.78 -1.58 -8.22
CA LYS A 31 -5.29 -2.60 -9.12
C LYS A 31 -6.26 -3.55 -8.41
N SER A 32 -7.35 -3.83 -9.09
CA SER A 32 -8.36 -4.77 -8.64
C SER A 32 -7.99 -6.22 -8.99
N ALA A 33 -8.76 -7.17 -8.47
CA ALA A 33 -8.67 -8.56 -8.91
C ALA A 33 -9.06 -8.76 -10.37
N GLU A 34 -9.90 -7.88 -10.88
CA GLU A 34 -10.50 -7.94 -12.21
C GLU A 34 -9.58 -7.34 -13.28
N ASP A 35 -8.53 -6.63 -12.86
CA ASP A 35 -7.54 -6.05 -13.78
C ASP A 35 -6.72 -7.12 -14.51
N ASN A 36 -6.88 -8.41 -14.13
CA ASN A 36 -6.55 -9.63 -14.89
C ASN A 36 -5.22 -9.67 -15.65
N ASP A 37 -4.24 -8.86 -15.26
CA ASP A 37 -2.91 -8.88 -15.86
C ASP A 37 -2.31 -10.28 -15.64
N PRO A 38 -2.07 -11.04 -16.73
CA PRO A 38 -1.63 -12.42 -16.63
C PRO A 38 -0.23 -12.51 -16.02
N CYS A 39 0.12 -13.71 -15.56
CA CYS A 39 1.45 -13.99 -15.04
C CYS A 39 2.51 -13.74 -16.12
N HIS A 40 3.43 -12.81 -15.88
CA HIS A 40 4.50 -12.47 -16.82
C HIS A 40 5.40 -13.66 -17.21
N LYS A 41 5.48 -14.72 -16.39
CA LYS A 41 6.29 -15.91 -16.71
C LYS A 41 5.58 -16.94 -17.58
N CYS A 42 4.25 -17.04 -17.51
CA CYS A 42 3.55 -18.18 -18.12
C CYS A 42 2.19 -17.85 -18.73
N GLY A 43 1.77 -16.59 -18.74
CA GLY A 43 0.50 -16.13 -19.32
C GLY A 43 -0.75 -16.53 -18.55
N THR A 44 -0.65 -17.35 -17.50
CA THR A 44 -1.83 -17.77 -16.72
C THR A 44 -2.41 -16.62 -15.91
N GLU A 45 -3.73 -16.48 -15.94
CA GLU A 45 -4.48 -15.53 -15.11
C GLU A 45 -4.15 -15.73 -13.62
N MET A 46 -3.85 -14.63 -12.93
CA MET A 46 -3.43 -14.66 -11.53
C MET A 46 -4.65 -14.67 -10.60
N GLN A 47 -4.57 -15.43 -9.51
CA GLN A 47 -5.63 -15.47 -8.50
C GLN A 47 -5.29 -14.60 -7.30
N VAL A 48 -6.30 -13.96 -6.71
CA VAL A 48 -6.16 -13.31 -5.40
C VAL A 48 -6.01 -14.37 -4.32
N LYS A 49 -4.95 -14.25 -3.53
CA LYS A 49 -4.71 -15.04 -2.32
C LYS A 49 -4.38 -14.10 -1.17
N ARG A 50 -4.43 -14.62 0.05
CA ARG A 50 -4.00 -13.91 1.25
C ARG A 50 -2.60 -14.37 1.64
N ARG A 51 -1.77 -13.42 2.05
CA ARG A 51 -0.43 -13.66 2.61
C ARG A 51 -0.33 -12.96 3.95
N LYS A 52 0.31 -13.61 4.92
CA LYS A 52 0.64 -12.99 6.20
C LYS A 52 1.88 -12.11 6.04
N CYS A 53 1.79 -10.86 6.44
CA CYS A 53 2.88 -9.89 6.50
C CYS A 53 3.86 -10.22 7.63
N ARG A 54 5.02 -9.57 7.65
CA ARG A 54 6.03 -9.73 8.72
C ARG A 54 5.48 -9.36 10.10
N ASN A 55 4.56 -8.41 10.17
CA ASN A 55 3.88 -7.97 11.39
C ASN A 55 2.69 -8.87 11.79
N GLY A 56 2.39 -9.92 11.02
CA GLY A 56 1.29 -10.85 11.31
C GLY A 56 -0.06 -10.50 10.69
N GLU A 57 -0.21 -9.36 10.03
CA GLU A 57 -1.46 -8.97 9.36
C GLU A 57 -1.66 -9.69 8.02
N TRP A 58 -2.91 -9.85 7.61
CA TRP A 58 -3.23 -10.44 6.32
C TRP A 58 -3.30 -9.38 5.23
N MET A 59 -2.56 -9.59 4.14
CA MET A 59 -2.64 -8.77 2.94
C MET A 59 -3.10 -9.60 1.74
N SER A 60 -3.77 -8.94 0.79
CA SER A 60 -4.07 -9.51 -0.52
C SER A 60 -2.81 -9.54 -1.39
N ILE A 61 -2.63 -10.63 -2.14
CA ILE A 61 -1.59 -10.77 -3.16
C ILE A 61 -2.17 -11.45 -4.41
N PHE A 62 -1.58 -11.18 -5.56
CA PHE A 62 -1.84 -11.95 -6.77
C PHE A 62 -0.85 -13.11 -6.84
N ARG A 63 -1.33 -14.34 -6.98
CA ARG A 63 -0.49 -15.55 -7.12
C ARG A 63 -0.90 -16.34 -8.35
N CYS A 64 0.08 -16.74 -9.14
CA CYS A 64 -0.14 -17.63 -10.27
C CYS A 64 -0.58 -19.03 -9.77
N PRO A 65 -1.71 -19.58 -10.26
CA PRO A 65 -2.19 -20.90 -9.83
C PRO A 65 -1.43 -22.06 -10.49
N LYS A 66 -0.68 -21.81 -11.57
CA LYS A 66 0.07 -22.85 -12.29
C LYS A 66 1.12 -23.50 -11.40
N LYS A 67 1.00 -24.82 -11.20
CA LYS A 67 1.96 -25.63 -10.44
C LYS A 67 3.38 -25.39 -10.97
N GLY A 68 4.32 -25.10 -10.07
CA GLY A 68 5.72 -24.83 -10.41
C GLY A 68 6.05 -23.38 -10.78
N CYS A 69 5.09 -22.54 -11.18
CA CYS A 69 5.39 -21.15 -11.55
C CYS A 69 5.74 -20.28 -10.32
N GLN A 70 5.03 -20.48 -9.20
CA GLN A 70 5.23 -19.80 -7.90
C GLN A 70 5.33 -18.26 -7.96
N THR A 71 4.88 -17.65 -9.06
CA THR A 71 5.01 -16.21 -9.27
C THR A 71 3.94 -15.48 -8.46
N THR A 72 4.37 -14.40 -7.80
CA THR A 72 3.48 -13.51 -7.03
C THR A 72 3.67 -12.08 -7.49
N ARG A 73 2.61 -11.28 -7.39
CA ARG A 73 2.62 -9.85 -7.67
C ARG A 73 1.94 -9.12 -6.53
N SER A 74 2.54 -8.00 -6.13
CA SER A 74 1.94 -7.08 -5.15
C SER A 74 0.72 -6.41 -5.77
N PRO A 75 -0.37 -6.18 -5.03
CA PRO A 75 -1.47 -5.36 -5.53
C PRO A 75 -1.09 -3.90 -5.79
N ARG A 76 0.03 -3.45 -5.21
CA ARG A 76 0.61 -2.12 -5.44
C ARG A 76 1.41 -2.02 -6.75
N ALA A 77 1.67 -3.15 -7.41
CA ALA A 77 2.51 -3.18 -8.60
C ALA A 77 1.85 -2.44 -9.77
N GLY A 78 2.61 -1.58 -10.44
CA GLY A 78 2.13 -0.75 -11.54
C GLY A 78 1.38 0.51 -11.10
N SER A 79 1.33 0.81 -9.81
CA SER A 79 0.92 2.14 -9.33
C SER A 79 2.06 3.13 -9.57
N SER A 80 1.73 4.31 -10.10
CA SER A 80 2.67 5.43 -10.23
C SER A 80 3.11 5.97 -8.88
N PHE A 81 2.30 5.82 -7.82
CA PHE A 81 2.65 6.28 -6.48
C PHE A 81 3.66 5.32 -5.82
N PHE A 82 3.42 4.01 -5.91
CA PHE A 82 4.31 2.99 -5.33
C PHE A 82 5.49 2.62 -6.25
N HIS A 83 6.04 3.57 -6.99
CA HIS A 83 7.10 3.33 -7.99
C HIS A 83 8.50 3.16 -7.38
N PHE A 84 8.70 3.63 -6.13
CA PHE A 84 9.92 3.39 -5.36
C PHE A 84 9.94 1.95 -4.86
N THR A 85 10.29 1.05 -5.76
CA THR A 85 10.48 -0.37 -5.48
C THR A 85 11.96 -0.73 -5.57
N ASP A 86 12.39 -1.68 -4.73
CA ASP A 86 13.71 -2.28 -4.85
C ASP A 86 13.89 -3.01 -6.21
N LEU A 87 15.09 -3.54 -6.46
CA LEU A 87 15.41 -4.31 -7.68
C LEU A 87 14.46 -5.52 -7.91
N ASN A 88 13.68 -5.93 -6.91
CA ASN A 88 12.68 -7.00 -7.00
C ASN A 88 11.24 -6.48 -7.13
N GLN A 89 11.05 -5.20 -7.45
CA GLN A 89 9.74 -4.52 -7.49
C GLN A 89 8.97 -4.56 -6.16
N ARG A 90 9.68 -4.59 -5.03
CA ARG A 90 9.08 -4.53 -3.70
C ARG A 90 9.26 -3.14 -3.11
N CYS A 91 8.17 -2.55 -2.63
CA CYS A 91 8.26 -1.41 -1.72
C CYS A 91 8.89 -1.90 -0.41
N ASN A 92 10.19 -1.62 -0.23
CA ASN A 92 10.98 -2.12 0.90
C ASN A 92 11.01 -1.13 2.09
N SER A 93 9.96 -0.32 2.24
CA SER A 93 9.84 0.64 3.34
C SER A 93 9.66 -0.01 4.71
N GLY A 94 9.36 -1.32 4.74
CA GLY A 94 8.99 -2.02 5.97
C GLY A 94 7.61 -1.62 6.53
N LEU A 95 6.93 -0.66 5.88
CA LEU A 95 5.60 -0.18 6.29
C LEU A 95 4.48 -0.97 5.62
N THR A 96 3.40 -1.15 6.37
CA THR A 96 2.16 -1.72 5.84
C THR A 96 1.42 -0.71 4.96
N LEU A 97 0.39 -1.14 4.22
CA LEU A 97 -0.39 -0.22 3.40
C LEU A 97 -1.06 0.84 4.26
N CYS A 98 -1.70 0.44 5.37
CA CYS A 98 -2.36 1.36 6.29
C CYS A 98 -1.38 2.41 6.83
N GLN A 99 -0.17 2.01 7.22
CA GLN A 99 0.84 2.93 7.73
C GLN A 99 1.32 3.92 6.66
N ILE A 100 1.45 3.48 5.41
CA ILE A 100 1.79 4.38 4.30
C ILE A 100 0.67 5.38 4.08
N ILE A 101 -0.59 4.91 4.00
CA ILE A 101 -1.75 5.78 3.79
C ILE A 101 -1.96 6.74 4.96
N GLU A 102 -1.61 6.35 6.19
CA GLU A 102 -1.58 7.23 7.36
C GLU A 102 -0.57 8.38 7.18
N LEU A 103 0.64 8.10 6.71
CA LEU A 103 1.64 9.14 6.42
C LEU A 103 1.17 10.07 5.30
N VAL A 104 0.58 9.52 4.24
CA VAL A 104 -0.01 10.32 3.14
C VAL A 104 -1.14 11.23 3.66
N PHE A 105 -2.00 10.71 4.53
CA PHE A 105 -3.07 11.48 5.13
C PHE A 105 -2.53 12.64 5.99
N MET A 106 -1.54 12.38 6.84
CA MET A 106 -0.91 13.42 7.66
C MET A 106 -0.13 14.45 6.82
N PHE A 107 0.45 14.03 5.69
CA PHE A 107 1.05 14.94 4.71
C PHE A 107 0.01 15.88 4.09
N VAL A 108 -1.15 15.35 3.67
CA VAL A 108 -2.25 16.16 3.11
C VAL A 108 -2.84 17.13 4.14
N LEU A 109 -2.79 16.79 5.43
CA LEU A 109 -3.15 17.69 6.53
C LEU A 109 -2.06 18.71 6.87
N GLU A 110 -0.94 18.71 6.15
CA GLU A 110 0.22 19.60 6.36
C GLU A 110 0.74 19.56 7.80
N LEU A 111 0.69 18.40 8.45
CA LEU A 111 1.19 18.27 9.81
C LEU A 111 2.71 18.43 9.88
N PRO A 112 3.24 19.12 10.91
CA PRO A 112 4.68 19.20 11.12
C PRO A 112 5.29 17.81 11.34
N THR A 113 6.49 17.57 10.78
CA THR A 113 7.20 16.29 10.88
C THR A 113 7.30 15.78 12.32
N GLN A 114 7.63 16.66 13.27
CA GLN A 114 7.70 16.29 14.69
C GLN A 114 6.38 15.73 15.22
N MET A 115 5.26 16.35 14.88
CA MET A 115 3.92 15.90 15.31
C MET A 115 3.56 14.55 14.70
N VAL A 116 3.97 14.30 13.45
CA VAL A 116 3.77 13.01 12.78
C VAL A 116 4.62 11.93 13.43
N MET A 117 5.87 12.22 13.75
CA MET A 117 6.76 11.30 14.46
C MET A 117 6.16 10.92 15.82
N ASP A 118 5.72 11.91 16.60
CA ASP A 118 5.13 11.69 17.92
C ASP A 118 3.86 10.84 17.86
N ARG A 119 3.04 11.02 16.80
CA ARG A 119 1.78 10.28 16.61
C ARG A 119 2.00 8.85 16.12
N THR A 120 2.93 8.65 15.20
CA THR A 120 3.12 7.37 14.49
C THR A 120 4.24 6.52 15.08
N GLY A 121 5.08 7.11 15.93
CA GLY A 121 6.29 6.47 16.46
C GLY A 121 7.37 6.22 15.40
N ARG A 122 7.32 6.92 14.25
CA ARG A 122 8.27 6.75 13.15
C ARG A 122 9.48 7.66 13.28
N SER A 123 10.61 7.22 12.72
CA SER A 123 11.84 8.01 12.70
C SER A 123 11.67 9.24 11.78
N ASN A 124 12.45 10.29 12.06
CA ASN A 124 12.49 11.49 11.24
C ASN A 124 12.81 11.18 9.77
N GLU A 125 13.79 10.29 9.55
CA GLU A 125 14.18 9.80 8.22
C GLU A 125 12.98 9.19 7.48
N CYS A 126 12.27 8.26 8.12
CA CYS A 126 11.09 7.62 7.53
C CYS A 126 10.00 8.63 7.16
N VAL A 127 9.65 9.56 8.07
CA VAL A 127 8.61 10.57 7.79
C VAL A 127 9.05 11.50 6.66
N THR A 128 10.30 11.95 6.69
CA THR A 128 10.87 12.87 5.68
C THR A 128 10.88 12.23 4.30
N ASP A 129 11.32 10.97 4.18
CA ASP A 129 11.35 10.25 2.90
C ASP A 129 9.96 10.12 2.29
N TRP A 130 8.95 9.76 3.09
CA TRP A 130 7.57 9.66 2.62
C TRP A 130 6.98 11.02 2.26
N PHE A 131 7.28 12.07 3.01
CA PHE A 131 6.82 13.42 2.70
C PHE A 131 7.46 13.95 1.43
N ASN A 132 8.74 13.67 1.19
CA ASN A 132 9.41 14.01 -0.06
C ASN A 132 8.80 13.24 -1.23
N MET A 133 8.58 11.93 -1.08
CA MET A 133 7.88 11.13 -2.09
C MET A 133 6.50 11.70 -2.44
N CYS A 134 5.74 12.18 -1.44
CA CYS A 134 4.44 12.80 -1.69
C CYS A 134 4.53 14.15 -2.41
N ARG A 135 5.65 14.87 -2.33
CA ARG A 135 5.87 16.14 -3.06
C ARG A 135 6.29 15.92 -4.51
N GLU A 136 6.84 14.75 -4.84
CA GLU A 136 7.36 14.43 -6.17
C GLU A 136 6.30 13.88 -7.14
N VAL A 137 5.13 13.49 -6.63
CA VAL A 137 3.98 12.95 -7.39
C VAL A 137 3.00 14.06 -7.72
#